data_AF-A0A4Y9Y9V7-F1
#
_entry.id   AF-A0A4Y9Y9V7-F1
#
_cell.length_a   1.000
_cell.length_b   1.000
_cell.length_c   1.000
_cell.angle_alpha   90.00
_cell.angle_beta   90.00
_cell.angle_gamma   90.00
#
_symmetry.space_group_name_H-M   'P 1'
#
loop_
_entity.id
_entity.type
_entity.pdbx_description
1 polymer ?
#
loop_
_entity_poly.entity_id
_entity_poly.type
_entity_poly.pdbx_seq_one_letter_code
_entity_poly.pdbx_strand_id
1 'polypeptide(L)'
;MYLTFNSQKSVERTASPASGEQRRTKRRNTPYAPHLANACNTYEVQVEERPETTESEGEHVWIVDQQPPHSLARGHVITLRSTSTEIVGSGRISTVTLITRHWITVRLTGGHANTYLRTPTSWIKLGKLDRFVHTELYESLPGSPEPHHSFSNRPTFADDQTNPYQFEQDPRDADELREKLRGTKRLKQTLDGLKHGKGK
;
A
#
# COMPACT_ATOMS: atom_id res chain seq x y z
N MET A 1 -15.94 -6.28 11.69
CA MET A 1 -15.62 -5.47 12.89
C MET A 1 -14.85 -4.26 12.37
N TYR A 2 -15.52 -3.12 12.22
CA TYR A 2 -14.95 -1.88 11.67
C TYR A 2 -14.47 -1.03 12.85
N LEU A 3 -13.21 -0.60 12.84
CA LEU A 3 -12.68 0.35 13.82
C LEU A 3 -12.96 1.75 13.30
N THR A 4 -14.09 2.32 13.67
CA THR A 4 -14.35 3.76 13.54
C THR A 4 -13.76 4.46 14.75
N PHE A 5 -12.70 5.25 14.56
CA PHE A 5 -12.17 6.12 15.60
C PHE A 5 -12.98 7.40 15.65
N ASN A 6 -13.91 7.49 16.61
CA ASN A 6 -14.57 8.74 16.94
C ASN A 6 -13.56 9.71 17.55
N SER A 7 -13.41 10.87 16.90
CA SER A 7 -12.64 12.02 17.36
C SER A 7 -13.09 12.44 18.77
N GLN A 8 -12.15 12.47 19.72
CA GLN A 8 -12.43 12.80 21.11
C GLN A 8 -12.64 14.31 21.27
N LYS A 9 -13.82 14.67 21.78
CA LYS A 9 -14.16 16.00 22.31
C LYS A 9 -13.24 16.33 23.49
N SER A 10 -12.49 17.41 23.38
CA SER A 10 -11.71 18.03 24.46
C SER A 10 -12.66 18.46 25.59
N VAL A 11 -12.50 17.89 26.79
CA VAL A 11 -13.19 18.35 28.00
C VAL A 11 -12.15 19.02 28.90
N GLU A 12 -12.27 20.34 29.03
CA GLU A 12 -11.59 21.16 30.03
C GLU A 12 -11.89 20.62 31.44
N ARG A 13 -10.85 20.31 32.20
CA ARG A 13 -10.95 19.96 33.61
C ARG A 13 -10.56 21.14 34.48
N THR A 14 -11.57 21.75 35.08
CA THR A 14 -11.46 22.69 36.19
C THR A 14 -10.91 21.99 37.43
N ALA A 15 -9.93 22.62 38.08
CA ALA A 15 -9.30 22.14 39.30
C ALA A 15 -10.14 22.44 40.55
N SER A 16 -10.16 21.52 41.52
CA SER A 16 -10.20 21.84 42.95
C SER A 16 -9.87 20.63 43.85
N PRO A 17 -9.40 20.88 45.09
CA PRO A 17 -8.55 19.95 45.83
C PRO A 17 -9.20 19.34 47.10
N ALA A 18 -8.48 18.36 47.66
CA ALA A 18 -8.60 17.77 49.01
C ALA A 18 -9.89 16.96 49.27
N SER A 19 -9.90 15.81 49.95
CA SER A 19 -8.98 15.21 50.92
C SER A 19 -9.41 13.75 51.12
N GLY A 20 -8.44 12.88 51.42
CA GLY A 20 -8.60 11.72 52.32
C GLY A 20 -9.55 10.58 51.90
N GLU A 21 -8.97 9.49 51.39
CA GLU A 21 -9.22 8.11 51.88
C GLU A 21 -8.33 7.12 51.10
N GLN A 22 -7.29 6.61 51.77
CA GLN A 22 -6.43 5.54 51.25
C GLN A 22 -7.18 4.20 51.27
N ARG A 23 -8.12 4.01 50.34
CA ARG A 23 -8.65 2.68 50.02
C ARG A 23 -7.58 1.89 49.27
N ARG A 24 -6.94 0.96 49.99
CA ARG A 24 -6.08 -0.10 49.43
C ARG A 24 -6.89 -0.96 48.46
N THR A 25 -6.95 -0.54 47.20
CA THR A 25 -7.50 -1.36 46.12
C THR A 25 -6.52 -2.48 45.83
N LYS A 26 -6.94 -3.72 46.10
CA LYS A 26 -6.26 -4.94 45.66
C LYS A 26 -6.07 -4.83 44.15
N ARG A 27 -4.83 -4.53 43.72
CA ARG A 27 -4.43 -4.56 42.30
C ARG A 27 -4.68 -5.97 41.79
N ARG A 28 -5.79 -6.17 41.08
CA ARG A 28 -5.98 -7.36 40.25
C ARG A 28 -4.91 -7.28 39.16
N ASN A 29 -3.93 -8.17 39.24
CA ASN A 29 -3.03 -8.45 38.12
C ASN A 29 -3.89 -8.96 36.97
N THR A 30 -4.34 -8.06 36.10
CA THR A 30 -4.80 -8.45 34.78
C THR A 30 -3.59 -9.05 34.06
N PRO A 31 -3.69 -10.29 33.54
CA PRO A 31 -2.61 -10.88 32.78
C PRO A 31 -2.37 -10.00 31.56
N TYR A 32 -1.29 -9.23 31.61
CA TYR A 32 -0.79 -8.49 30.46
C TYR A 32 -0.49 -9.55 29.39
N ALA A 33 -1.20 -9.48 28.28
CA ALA A 33 -0.99 -10.36 27.13
C ALA A 33 0.00 -9.66 26.19
N PRO A 34 1.33 -9.81 26.38
CA PRO A 34 2.33 -9.08 25.58
C PRO A 34 2.25 -9.39 24.09
N HIS A 35 1.62 -10.50 23.71
CA HIS A 35 1.39 -10.88 22.30
C HIS A 35 0.36 -10.01 21.57
N LEU A 36 -0.45 -9.21 22.29
CA LEU A 36 -1.39 -8.26 21.69
C LEU A 36 -0.81 -6.84 21.54
N ALA A 37 0.39 -6.58 22.06
CA ALA A 37 1.06 -5.30 21.98
C ALA A 37 1.98 -5.18 20.75
N ASN A 38 1.75 -5.98 19.69
CA ASN A 38 2.37 -5.73 18.41
C ASN A 38 1.83 -4.39 17.89
N ALA A 39 2.61 -3.33 18.10
CA ALA A 39 2.32 -2.01 17.59
C ALA A 39 2.01 -2.12 16.09
N CYS A 40 0.75 -1.90 15.74
CA CYS A 40 0.35 -1.84 14.36
C CYS A 40 0.92 -0.53 13.82
N ASN A 41 2.03 -0.60 13.09
CA ASN A 41 2.59 0.57 12.45
C ASN A 41 1.58 1.07 11.41
N THR A 42 1.01 2.24 11.70
CA THR A 42 0.16 2.98 10.78
C THR A 42 1.01 4.03 10.10
N TYR A 43 0.96 4.08 8.76
CA TYR A 43 1.69 5.06 7.97
C TYR A 43 0.73 6.05 7.30
N GLU A 44 1.07 7.33 7.31
CA GLU A 44 0.34 8.33 6.53
C GLU A 44 0.85 8.32 5.07
N VAL A 45 -0.09 8.32 4.13
CA VAL A 45 0.19 8.32 2.69
C VAL A 45 -0.57 9.47 2.06
N GLN A 46 0.17 10.41 1.47
CA GLN A 46 -0.41 11.52 0.71
C GLN A 46 -0.82 11.03 -0.67
N VAL A 47 -2.08 11.27 -1.02
CA VAL A 47 -2.68 10.87 -2.29
C VAL A 47 -3.23 12.08 -3.02
N GLU A 48 -3.45 11.93 -4.32
CA GLU A 48 -4.13 12.93 -5.14
C GLU A 48 -5.53 13.27 -4.59
N GLU A 49 -6.04 14.45 -4.95
CA GLU A 49 -7.31 14.99 -4.45
C GLU A 49 -8.53 14.13 -4.77
N ARG A 50 -8.48 13.42 -5.90
CA ARG A 50 -9.59 12.61 -6.40
C ARG A 50 -9.07 11.25 -6.81
N PRO A 51 -9.81 10.16 -6.52
CA PRO A 51 -9.44 8.86 -7.01
C PRO A 51 -9.77 8.76 -8.50
N GLU A 52 -8.99 7.98 -9.23
CA GLU A 52 -9.43 7.49 -10.52
C GLU A 52 -10.60 6.54 -10.30
N THR A 53 -11.69 6.77 -11.03
CA THR A 53 -12.83 5.85 -11.07
C THR A 53 -12.66 4.97 -12.30
N THR A 54 -12.55 3.66 -12.09
CA THR A 54 -12.41 2.71 -13.21
C THR A 54 -13.79 2.47 -13.83
N GLU A 55 -13.84 2.08 -15.11
CA GLU A 55 -15.11 1.75 -15.81
C GLU A 55 -15.93 0.64 -15.12
N SER A 56 -15.26 -0.18 -14.29
CA SER A 56 -15.93 -1.12 -13.39
C SER A 56 -16.60 -0.35 -12.25
N GLU A 57 -17.93 -0.28 -12.30
CA GLU A 57 -18.77 0.50 -11.38
C GLU A 57 -18.35 0.33 -9.91
N GLY A 58 -17.79 1.39 -9.33
CA GLY A 58 -17.51 1.50 -7.89
C GLY A 58 -16.08 1.15 -7.45
N GLU A 59 -15.13 0.95 -8.37
CA GLU A 59 -13.71 0.83 -8.00
C GLU A 59 -13.04 2.22 -7.92
N HIS A 60 -12.46 2.52 -6.75
CA HIS A 60 -11.74 3.76 -6.51
C HIS A 60 -10.25 3.48 -6.37
N VAL A 61 -9.45 4.03 -7.29
CA VAL A 61 -7.99 3.91 -7.28
C VAL A 61 -7.39 5.23 -6.82
N TRP A 62 -6.88 5.27 -5.60
CA TRP A 62 -6.14 6.42 -5.08
C TRP A 62 -4.70 6.38 -5.57
N ILE A 63 -4.18 7.51 -6.06
CA ILE A 63 -2.81 7.61 -6.56
C ILE A 63 -1.95 8.29 -5.51
N VAL A 64 -0.82 7.68 -5.16
CA VAL A 64 0.14 8.29 -4.22
C VAL A 64 0.82 9.46 -4.91
N ASP A 65 0.73 10.64 -4.30
CA ASP A 65 1.25 11.91 -4.84
C ASP A 65 2.63 12.26 -4.26
N GLN A 66 2.88 11.90 -3.00
CA GLN A 66 4.17 12.14 -2.34
C GLN A 66 4.80 10.85 -1.84
N GLN A 67 6.13 10.81 -1.88
CA GLN A 67 6.89 9.68 -1.39
C GLN A 67 6.62 9.48 0.11
N PRO A 68 6.13 8.31 0.54
CA PRO A 68 5.90 8.05 1.95
C PRO A 68 7.23 7.96 2.71
N PRO A 69 7.26 8.29 4.03
CA PRO A 69 8.49 8.23 4.83
C PRO A 69 9.14 6.84 4.87
N HIS A 70 8.34 5.80 4.64
CA HIS A 70 8.77 4.42 4.58
C HIS A 70 8.19 3.75 3.33
N SER A 71 8.97 2.86 2.70
CA SER A 71 8.46 2.04 1.62
C SER A 71 7.22 1.27 2.07
N LEU A 72 6.14 1.40 1.31
CA LEU A 72 4.91 0.67 1.56
C LEU A 72 5.16 -0.83 1.43
N ALA A 73 4.46 -1.66 2.18
CA ALA A 73 4.61 -3.10 2.07
C ALA A 73 3.30 -3.80 2.37
N ARG A 74 3.17 -5.03 1.87
CA ARG A 74 2.04 -5.90 2.20
C ARG A 74 1.89 -6.03 3.71
N GLY A 75 0.68 -5.82 4.19
CA GLY A 75 0.33 -5.92 5.59
C GLY A 75 0.42 -4.61 6.38
N HIS A 76 1.05 -3.55 5.83
CA HIS A 76 1.03 -2.21 6.44
C HIS A 76 -0.40 -1.69 6.53
N VAL A 77 -0.72 -1.03 7.65
CA VAL A 77 -1.93 -0.23 7.78
C VAL A 77 -1.57 1.19 7.40
N ILE A 78 -2.38 1.81 6.55
CA ILE A 78 -2.15 3.15 6.04
C ILE A 78 -3.38 4.02 6.21
N THR A 79 -3.14 5.32 6.40
CA THR A 79 -4.15 6.37 6.37
C THR A 79 -3.88 7.23 5.13
N LEU A 80 -4.87 7.31 4.25
CA LEU A 80 -4.83 8.13 3.06
C LEU A 80 -5.26 9.56 3.41
N ARG A 81 -4.44 10.52 3.03
CA ARG A 81 -4.69 11.95 3.21
C ARG A 81 -4.55 12.63 1.86
N SER A 82 -5.47 13.53 1.50
CA SER A 82 -5.26 14.37 0.32
C SER A 82 -4.69 15.71 0.78
N THR A 83 -4.18 16.50 -0.16
CA THR A 83 -3.60 17.80 0.18
C THR A 83 -4.67 18.79 0.69
N SER A 84 -5.89 18.74 0.16
CA SER A 84 -6.99 19.62 0.54
C SER A 84 -7.87 19.06 1.66
N THR A 85 -7.93 17.74 1.83
CA THR A 85 -8.76 17.09 2.85
C THR A 85 -7.92 16.33 3.85
N GLU A 86 -8.20 16.48 5.14
CA GLU A 86 -7.34 15.91 6.18
C GLU A 86 -7.23 14.38 6.10
N ILE A 87 -8.34 13.64 5.98
CA ILE A 87 -8.33 12.18 5.94
C ILE A 87 -9.41 11.69 4.98
N VAL A 88 -8.99 10.95 3.97
CA VAL A 88 -9.86 10.40 2.93
C VAL A 88 -10.28 8.97 3.27
N GLY A 89 -9.40 8.20 3.91
CA GLY A 89 -9.70 6.84 4.28
C GLY A 89 -8.52 6.13 4.93
N SER A 90 -8.74 4.88 5.33
CA SER A 90 -7.69 4.03 5.90
C SER A 90 -7.89 2.58 5.49
N GLY A 91 -6.80 1.82 5.45
CA GLY A 91 -6.88 0.40 5.15
C GLY A 91 -5.56 -0.31 5.28
N ARG A 92 -5.59 -1.64 5.16
CA ARG A 92 -4.42 -2.49 5.16
C ARG A 92 -4.07 -2.91 3.74
N ILE A 93 -2.81 -2.70 3.34
CA ILE A 93 -2.30 -3.16 2.04
C ILE A 93 -2.36 -4.69 2.01
N SER A 94 -3.13 -5.24 1.08
CA SER A 94 -3.45 -6.67 1.06
C SER A 94 -2.71 -7.45 -0.03
N THR A 95 -3.04 -7.22 -1.30
CA THR A 95 -2.47 -7.94 -2.44
C THR A 95 -2.21 -6.96 -3.59
N VAL A 96 -1.13 -7.19 -4.34
CA VAL A 96 -0.89 -6.53 -5.63
C VAL A 96 -1.93 -7.01 -6.61
N THR A 97 -2.65 -6.09 -7.26
CA THR A 97 -3.72 -6.37 -8.23
C THR A 97 -3.28 -6.10 -9.66
N LEU A 98 -2.45 -5.07 -9.86
CA LEU A 98 -1.90 -4.71 -11.17
C LEU A 98 -0.43 -4.32 -11.01
N ILE A 99 0.38 -4.73 -11.98
CA ILE A 99 1.79 -4.35 -12.12
C ILE A 99 1.92 -3.72 -13.51
N THR A 100 2.38 -2.47 -13.57
CA THR A 100 2.83 -1.82 -14.81
C THR A 100 4.34 -1.53 -14.69
N ARG A 101 4.95 -0.94 -15.72
CA ARG A 101 6.38 -0.60 -15.66
C ARG A 101 6.69 0.27 -14.44
N HIS A 102 5.92 1.34 -14.25
CA HIS A 102 6.23 2.37 -13.26
C HIS A 102 5.36 2.35 -12.01
N TRP A 103 4.26 1.59 -12.04
CA TRP A 103 3.26 1.62 -10.99
C TRP A 103 2.83 0.23 -10.53
N ILE A 104 2.49 0.16 -9.25
CA ILE A 104 1.94 -1.02 -8.60
C ILE A 104 0.60 -0.61 -8.01
N THR A 105 -0.46 -1.32 -8.41
CA THR A 105 -1.77 -1.18 -7.77
C THR A 105 -1.95 -2.29 -6.75
N VAL A 106 -2.36 -1.91 -5.54
CA VAL A 106 -2.65 -2.83 -4.44
C VAL A 106 -4.08 -2.63 -3.96
N ARG A 107 -4.71 -3.72 -3.50
CA ARG A 107 -6.01 -3.65 -2.83
C ARG A 107 -5.84 -3.25 -1.37
N LEU A 108 -6.67 -2.32 -0.90
CA LEU A 108 -6.79 -2.00 0.52
C LEU A 108 -7.94 -2.81 1.14
N THR A 109 -7.72 -3.29 2.37
CA THR A 109 -8.71 -4.07 3.14
C THR A 109 -9.01 -3.39 4.47
N GLY A 110 -10.21 -3.60 5.02
CA GLY A 110 -10.65 -2.97 6.28
C GLY A 110 -11.18 -1.53 6.15
N GLY A 111 -11.05 -0.92 4.97
CA GLY A 111 -11.70 0.36 4.63
C GLY A 111 -12.98 0.17 3.81
N HIS A 112 -13.32 1.18 3.00
CA HIS A 112 -14.40 1.08 2.02
C HIS A 112 -14.16 -0.08 1.04
N ALA A 113 -15.25 -0.71 0.59
CA ALA A 113 -15.16 -1.75 -0.43
C ALA A 113 -14.51 -1.19 -1.70
N ASN A 114 -13.82 -2.06 -2.44
CA ASN A 114 -13.23 -1.74 -3.76
C ASN A 114 -12.30 -0.52 -3.78
N THR A 115 -11.58 -0.30 -2.66
CA THR A 115 -10.55 0.73 -2.59
C THR A 115 -9.19 0.14 -2.95
N TYR A 116 -8.50 0.79 -3.89
CA TYR A 116 -7.18 0.44 -4.34
C TYR A 116 -6.24 1.63 -4.16
N LEU A 117 -4.95 1.32 -4.04
CA LEU A 117 -3.88 2.30 -4.02
C LEU A 117 -2.92 2.00 -5.16
N ARG A 118 -2.69 2.98 -6.03
CA ARG A 118 -1.65 2.95 -7.05
C ARG A 118 -0.46 3.74 -6.54
N THR A 119 0.68 3.07 -6.41
CA THR A 119 1.92 3.67 -5.91
C THR A 119 3.03 3.43 -6.92
N PRO A 120 3.98 4.36 -7.07
CA PRO A 120 5.18 4.12 -7.84
C PRO A 120 5.93 2.87 -7.38
N THR A 121 6.48 2.13 -8.32
CA THR A 121 7.21 0.87 -8.07
C THR A 121 8.36 1.06 -7.06
N SER A 122 9.05 2.20 -7.09
CA SER A 122 10.15 2.52 -6.17
C SER A 122 9.71 2.82 -4.73
N TRP A 123 8.42 3.09 -4.49
CA TRP A 123 7.90 3.44 -3.17
C TRP A 123 7.26 2.26 -2.44
N ILE A 124 7.24 1.08 -3.05
CA ILE A 124 6.65 -0.13 -2.48
C ILE A 124 7.65 -1.30 -2.47
N LYS A 125 7.71 -1.99 -1.33
CA LYS A 125 8.43 -3.24 -1.15
C LYS A 125 7.56 -4.39 -1.64
N LEU A 126 7.85 -4.83 -2.87
CA LEU A 126 7.23 -6.00 -3.48
C LEU A 126 7.69 -7.30 -2.80
N GLY A 127 6.80 -8.29 -2.76
CA GLY A 127 7.15 -9.66 -2.39
C GLY A 127 8.08 -10.30 -3.44
N LYS A 128 8.74 -11.40 -3.09
CA LYS A 128 9.73 -12.07 -3.97
C LYS A 128 9.17 -12.36 -5.37
N LEU A 129 7.96 -12.92 -5.46
CA LEU A 129 7.33 -13.27 -6.73
C LEU A 129 6.97 -12.04 -7.56
N ASP A 130 6.32 -11.03 -6.95
CA ASP A 130 5.90 -9.81 -7.67
C ASP A 130 7.13 -9.04 -8.19
N ARG A 131 8.20 -8.97 -7.39
CA ARG A 131 9.49 -8.41 -7.76
C ARG A 131 10.12 -9.14 -8.94
N PHE A 132 10.14 -10.48 -8.86
CA PHE A 132 10.67 -11.33 -9.93
C PHE A 132 9.92 -11.11 -11.24
N VAL A 133 8.59 -11.13 -11.18
CA VAL A 133 7.71 -10.85 -12.32
C VAL A 133 7.98 -9.47 -12.91
N HIS A 134 8.04 -8.43 -12.08
CA HIS A 134 8.30 -7.07 -12.55
C HIS A 134 9.65 -6.95 -13.25
N THR A 135 10.69 -7.59 -12.70
CA THR A 135 12.04 -7.54 -13.27
C THR A 135 12.12 -8.30 -14.60
N GLU A 136 11.67 -9.57 -14.64
CA GLU A 136 11.79 -10.42 -15.82
C GLU A 136 10.89 -9.95 -16.97
N LEU A 137 9.76 -9.31 -16.65
CA LEU A 137 8.75 -8.92 -17.65
C LEU A 137 8.70 -7.42 -17.89
N TYR A 138 9.64 -6.64 -17.34
CA TYR A 138 9.61 -5.18 -17.35
C TYR A 138 9.29 -4.60 -18.74
N GLU A 139 10.04 -5.01 -19.77
CA GLU A 139 9.86 -4.55 -21.15
C GLU A 139 8.49 -4.92 -21.74
N SER A 140 7.88 -6.00 -21.25
CA SER A 140 6.57 -6.47 -21.69
C SER A 140 5.40 -5.88 -20.88
N LEU A 141 5.67 -5.22 -19.75
CA LEU A 141 4.64 -4.55 -18.95
C LEU A 141 4.15 -3.27 -19.65
N PRO A 142 2.91 -2.81 -19.38
CA PRO A 142 2.39 -1.55 -19.92
C PRO A 142 3.26 -0.39 -19.45
N GLY A 143 3.64 0.47 -20.39
CA GLY A 143 4.30 1.74 -20.09
C GLY A 143 3.35 2.80 -19.53
N SER A 144 2.04 2.63 -19.73
CA SER A 144 1.02 3.51 -19.15
C SER A 144 0.54 2.97 -17.79
N PRO A 145 0.34 3.84 -16.78
CA PRO A 145 0.60 5.28 -16.80
C PRO A 145 2.10 5.63 -16.84
N GLU A 146 2.42 6.81 -17.38
CA GLU A 146 3.78 7.38 -17.40
C GLU A 146 4.40 7.40 -15.98
N PRO A 147 5.74 7.44 -15.85
CA PRO A 147 6.39 7.57 -14.55
C PRO A 147 5.83 8.74 -13.73
N HIS A 148 5.71 8.53 -12.41
CA HIS A 148 5.29 9.59 -11.49
C HIS A 148 6.13 10.87 -11.68
N HIS A 149 5.48 12.04 -11.58
CA HIS A 149 6.06 13.34 -11.90
C HIS A 149 7.36 13.65 -11.14
N SER A 150 7.55 13.09 -9.93
CA SER A 150 8.80 13.17 -9.16
C SER A 150 10.03 12.57 -9.86
N PHE A 151 9.83 11.78 -10.92
CA PHE A 151 10.88 11.18 -11.74
C PHE A 151 11.11 11.87 -13.08
N SER A 152 10.34 12.92 -13.40
CA SER A 152 10.42 13.66 -14.68
C SER A 152 11.84 14.13 -15.03
N ASN A 153 12.63 14.51 -14.03
CA ASN A 153 14.01 15.00 -14.21
C ASN A 153 15.08 13.89 -14.19
N ARG A 154 14.71 12.60 -14.22
CA ARG A 154 15.65 11.48 -14.10
C ARG A 154 15.87 10.81 -15.47
N PRO A 155 17.07 10.90 -16.07
CA PRO A 155 17.34 10.33 -17.39
C PRO A 155 17.10 8.82 -17.48
N THR A 156 17.24 8.08 -16.38
CA THR A 156 16.99 6.63 -16.34
C THR A 156 15.54 6.25 -16.61
N PHE A 157 14.60 7.20 -16.51
CA PHE A 157 13.18 6.98 -16.81
C PHE A 157 12.81 7.43 -18.23
N ALA A 158 13.76 7.98 -18.99
CA ALA A 158 13.54 8.39 -20.38
C ALA A 158 13.75 7.24 -21.39
N ASP A 159 14.48 6.19 -21.00
CA ASP A 159 14.69 5.00 -21.82
C ASP A 159 13.69 3.90 -21.45
N ASP A 160 12.78 3.62 -22.38
CA ASP A 160 11.74 2.60 -22.25
C ASP A 160 12.27 1.16 -22.25
N GLN A 161 13.51 0.93 -22.70
CA GLN A 161 14.11 -0.41 -22.79
C GLN A 161 14.93 -0.75 -21.56
N THR A 162 15.31 0.24 -20.75
CA THR A 162 16.09 0.01 -19.54
C THR A 162 15.17 0.00 -18.33
N ASN A 163 15.23 -1.04 -17.51
CA ASN A 163 14.54 -1.07 -16.22
C ASN A 163 15.27 -0.16 -15.22
N PRO A 164 14.69 0.98 -14.78
CA PRO A 164 15.33 1.88 -13.83
C PRO A 164 15.26 1.35 -12.39
N TYR A 165 14.52 0.28 -12.15
CA TYR A 165 14.33 -0.31 -10.84
C TYR A 165 15.30 -1.47 -10.65
N GLN A 166 16.18 -1.35 -9.66
CA GLN A 166 17.06 -2.43 -9.24
C GLN A 166 16.42 -3.15 -8.06
N PHE A 167 16.15 -4.44 -8.24
CA PHE A 167 15.76 -5.29 -7.14
C PHE A 167 16.84 -6.32 -6.88
N GLU A 168 17.21 -6.46 -5.62
CA GLU A 168 18.02 -7.60 -5.19
C GLU A 168 17.22 -8.88 -5.44
N GLN A 169 17.75 -9.73 -6.31
CA GLN A 169 17.26 -11.07 -6.58
C GLN A 169 18.37 -12.05 -6.23
N ASP A 170 18.03 -13.07 -5.43
CA ASP A 170 18.93 -14.19 -5.20
C ASP A 170 18.85 -15.12 -6.42
N PRO A 171 19.96 -15.35 -7.16
CA PRO A 171 19.94 -16.24 -8.32
C PRO A 171 19.46 -17.65 -7.98
N ARG A 172 19.63 -18.10 -6.72
CA ARG A 172 19.19 -19.42 -6.25
C ARG A 172 17.67 -19.55 -6.19
N ASP A 173 16.97 -18.44 -5.98
CA ASP A 173 15.51 -18.41 -5.92
C ASP A 173 14.88 -18.32 -7.33
N ALA A 174 15.65 -18.01 -8.37
CA ALA A 174 15.13 -17.70 -9.70
C ALA A 174 14.34 -18.88 -10.32
N ASP A 175 14.89 -20.10 -10.25
CA ASP A 175 14.24 -21.28 -10.83
C ASP A 175 12.95 -21.64 -10.07
N GLU A 176 12.98 -21.55 -8.74
CA GLU A 176 11.79 -21.75 -7.90
C GLU A 176 10.70 -20.72 -8.22
N LEU A 177 11.08 -19.45 -8.40
CA LEU A 177 10.15 -18.37 -8.73
C LEU A 177 9.60 -18.52 -10.15
N ARG A 178 10.39 -19.01 -11.12
CA ARG A 178 9.89 -19.38 -12.47
C ARG A 178 8.87 -20.50 -12.42
N GLU A 179 9.12 -21.55 -11.62
CA GLU A 179 8.14 -22.62 -11.43
C GLU A 179 6.86 -22.12 -10.76
N LYS A 180 6.99 -21.30 -9.71
CA LYS A 180 5.84 -20.65 -9.07
C LYS A 180 5.06 -19.78 -10.04
N LEU A 181 5.74 -19.04 -10.92
CA LEU A 181 5.11 -18.22 -11.95
C LEU A 181 4.29 -19.10 -12.93
N ARG A 182 4.85 -20.23 -13.39
CA ARG A 182 4.15 -21.21 -14.24
C ARG A 182 2.89 -21.78 -13.59
N GLY A 183 2.92 -22.02 -12.28
CA GLY A 183 1.81 -22.56 -11.50
C GLY A 183 0.72 -21.54 -11.14
N THR A 184 1.03 -20.24 -11.13
CA THR A 184 0.11 -19.21 -10.63
C THR A 184 -0.87 -18.75 -11.72
N LYS A 185 -2.10 -19.30 -11.71
CA LYS A 185 -3.19 -18.91 -12.64
C LYS A 185 -3.46 -17.41 -12.68
N ARG A 186 -3.30 -16.71 -11.55
CA ARG A 186 -3.51 -15.26 -11.42
C ARG A 186 -2.54 -14.46 -12.29
N LEU A 187 -1.27 -14.85 -12.33
CA LEU A 187 -0.25 -14.20 -13.14
C LEU A 187 -0.43 -14.48 -14.63
N LYS A 188 -0.95 -15.67 -14.97
CA LYS A 188 -1.39 -15.95 -16.34
C LYS A 188 -2.50 -15.00 -16.77
N GLN A 189 -3.51 -14.74 -15.94
CA GLN A 189 -4.55 -13.76 -16.26
C GLN A 189 -4.02 -12.34 -16.43
N THR A 190 -3.07 -11.91 -15.58
CA THR A 190 -2.40 -10.61 -15.75
C THR A 190 -1.61 -10.57 -17.06
N LEU A 191 -0.83 -11.60 -17.37
CA LEU A 191 -0.06 -11.73 -18.61
C LEU A 191 -0.93 -11.84 -19.87
N ASP A 192 -2.06 -12.54 -19.77
CA ASP A 192 -2.99 -12.74 -20.87
C ASP A 192 -3.78 -11.45 -21.14
N GLY A 193 -4.15 -10.68 -20.10
CA GLY A 193 -4.70 -9.34 -20.25
C GLY A 193 -3.77 -8.38 -20.98
N LEU A 194 -2.45 -8.47 -20.73
CA LEU A 194 -1.44 -7.67 -21.44
C LEU A 194 -1.36 -7.98 -22.94
N LYS A 195 -1.60 -9.23 -23.34
CA LYS A 195 -1.59 -9.63 -24.76
C LYS A 195 -2.79 -9.09 -25.53
N HIS A 196 -3.94 -8.88 -24.88
CA HIS A 196 -5.17 -8.44 -25.53
C HIS A 196 -5.34 -6.91 -25.57
N GLY A 197 -4.52 -6.14 -24.83
CA GLY A 197 -4.57 -4.68 -24.79
C GLY A 197 -3.78 -3.95 -25.89
N LYS A 198 -3.06 -4.65 -26.79
CA LYS A 198 -2.25 -4.04 -27.88
C LYS A 198 -3.06 -3.57 -29.10
N GLY A 199 -4.32 -3.19 -28.92
CA GLY A 199 -5.21 -2.85 -30.03
C GLY A 199 -6.16 -1.70 -29.74
N LYS A 200 -5.62 -0.51 -29.43
CA LYS A 200 -6.29 0.78 -29.66
C LYS A 200 -5.23 1.84 -29.95
#